data_AF-A0A8X6PXM5-F1
#
_entry.id   AF-A0A8X6PXM5-F1
#
_cell.length_a   1.000
_cell.length_b   1.000
_cell.length_c   1.000
_cell.angle_alpha   90.00
_cell.angle_beta   90.00
_cell.angle_gamma   90.00
#
_symmetry.space_group_name_H-M   'P 1'
#
loop_
_entity.id
_entity.type
_entity.pdbx_description
1 polymer ?
#
loop_
_entity_poly.entity_id
_entity_poly.type
_entity_poly.pdbx_seq_one_letter_code
_entity_poly.pdbx_strand_id
1 'polypeptide(L)'
;MFRKLWKWAIVRHPKKGKCWIRKKYFKKYGNDNWRFMVSNKIHLVKHGDHAIKRHIKVKGTKSPYDGDWVYWGNRLSKVPDKSPRAIKLLKIQQGKCDYCQLWFRNDDILEIHHKDRNRENNMIKNLLLLHGHCHDDLHKKCA
;
A
#
# COMPACT_ATOMS: atom_id res chain seq x y z
N MET A 1 -14.13 20.22 9.40
CA MET A 1 -14.83 18.96 9.70
C MET A 1 -15.63 19.00 11.02
N PHE A 2 -14.99 19.29 12.17
CA PHE A 2 -15.64 19.27 13.50
C PHE A 2 -16.96 20.05 13.62
N ARG A 3 -17.00 21.32 13.22
CA ARG A 3 -18.19 22.19 13.39
C ARG A 3 -19.45 21.61 12.76
N LYS A 4 -19.32 20.95 11.60
CA LYS A 4 -20.45 20.30 10.90
C LYS A 4 -20.98 19.11 11.71
N LEU A 5 -20.08 18.24 12.20
CA LEU A 5 -20.44 17.09 13.03
C LEU A 5 -21.05 17.52 14.37
N TRP A 6 -20.54 18.59 14.97
CA TRP A 6 -21.10 19.14 16.20
C TRP A 6 -22.51 19.69 16.01
N LYS A 7 -22.74 20.48 14.96
CA LYS A 7 -24.07 21.00 14.62
C LYS A 7 -25.05 19.87 14.33
N TRP A 8 -24.64 18.87 13.55
CA TRP A 8 -25.43 17.66 13.30
C TRP A 8 -25.81 16.94 14.61
N ALA A 9 -24.85 16.77 15.53
CA ALA A 9 -25.11 16.06 16.78
C ALA A 9 -26.07 16.81 17.70
N ILE A 10 -26.02 18.15 17.71
CA ILE A 10 -26.99 19.00 18.43
C ILE A 10 -28.39 18.85 17.82
N VAL A 11 -28.52 18.99 16.50
CA VAL A 11 -29.81 18.89 15.81
C VAL A 11 -30.41 17.48 15.98
N ARG A 12 -29.58 16.44 16.00
CA ARG A 12 -30.02 15.04 16.19
C ARG A 12 -30.55 14.76 17.60
N HIS A 13 -30.09 15.49 18.62
CA HIS A 13 -30.47 15.25 20.02
C HIS A 13 -31.00 16.52 20.70
N PRO A 14 -32.17 17.04 20.27
CA PRO A 14 -32.70 18.30 20.78
C PRO A 14 -33.02 18.27 22.28
N LYS A 15 -33.35 17.10 22.83
CA LYS A 15 -33.68 16.90 24.26
C LYS A 15 -32.47 16.56 25.14
N LYS A 16 -31.24 16.54 24.60
CA LYS A 16 -30.03 16.16 25.36
C LYS A 16 -29.06 17.34 25.43
N GLY A 17 -28.46 17.52 26.60
CA GLY A 17 -27.48 18.57 26.81
C GLY A 17 -26.17 18.36 26.01
N LYS A 18 -25.46 19.46 25.76
CA LYS A 18 -24.16 19.46 25.04
C LYS A 18 -23.12 18.54 25.70
N CYS A 19 -23.10 18.47 27.03
CA CYS A 19 -22.23 17.55 27.77
C CYS A 19 -22.50 16.07 27.44
N TRP A 20 -23.77 15.70 27.30
CA TRP A 20 -24.15 14.34 26.91
C TRP A 20 -23.75 14.04 25.47
N ILE A 21 -23.97 14.99 24.55
CA ILE A 21 -23.56 14.87 23.14
C ILE A 21 -22.05 14.67 23.02
N ARG A 22 -21.25 15.45 23.78
CA ARG A 22 -19.79 15.30 23.84
C ARG A 22 -19.42 13.88 24.29
N LYS A 23 -19.95 13.42 25.43
CA LYS A 23 -19.66 12.08 25.96
C LYS A 23 -20.07 10.95 24.99
N LYS A 24 -21.15 11.14 24.24
CA LYS A 24 -21.66 10.16 23.28
C LYS A 24 -20.77 10.04 22.04
N TYR A 25 -20.44 11.17 21.41
CA TYR A 25 -19.82 11.17 20.08
C TYR A 25 -18.34 11.58 20.07
N PHE A 26 -17.84 12.30 21.06
CA PHE A 26 -16.47 12.83 21.07
C PHE A 26 -15.69 12.19 22.22
N LYS A 27 -14.94 11.13 21.88
CA LYS A 27 -14.21 10.29 22.84
C LYS A 27 -12.71 10.36 22.60
N LYS A 28 -11.95 9.82 23.57
CA LYS A 28 -10.50 9.65 23.47
C LYS A 28 -10.15 8.51 22.52
N TYR A 29 -9.22 8.76 21.61
CA TYR A 29 -8.60 7.78 20.72
C TYR A 29 -7.10 8.06 20.65
N GLY A 30 -6.28 7.16 21.21
CA GLY A 30 -4.85 7.42 21.41
C GLY A 30 -4.62 8.70 22.22
N ASN A 31 -3.88 9.65 21.64
CA ASN A 31 -3.59 10.96 22.24
C ASN A 31 -4.65 12.03 21.90
N ASP A 32 -5.65 11.71 21.07
CA ASP A 32 -6.69 12.63 20.64
C ASP A 32 -7.93 12.50 21.52
N ASN A 33 -8.15 13.47 22.41
CA ASN A 33 -9.30 13.49 23.32
C ASN A 33 -10.61 13.96 22.66
N TRP A 34 -10.57 14.31 21.37
CA TRP A 34 -11.69 14.89 20.64
C TRP A 34 -11.92 14.21 19.30
N ARG A 35 -12.12 12.89 19.34
CA ARG A 35 -12.42 12.11 18.14
C ARG A 35 -13.89 11.77 18.01
N PHE A 36 -14.45 12.02 16.84
CA PHE A 36 -15.81 11.63 16.53
C PHE A 36 -15.91 10.10 16.39
N MET A 37 -16.76 9.46 17.18
CA MET A 37 -16.94 8.01 17.23
C MET A 37 -18.42 7.67 17.34
N VAL A 38 -18.86 6.67 16.58
CA VAL A 38 -20.22 6.12 16.67
C VAL A 38 -20.25 4.94 17.65
N SER A 39 -19.18 4.14 17.61
CA SER A 39 -18.94 3.02 18.53
C SER A 39 -17.45 3.00 18.89
N ASN A 40 -17.02 2.18 19.84
CA ASN A 40 -15.61 2.09 20.20
C ASN A 40 -14.72 1.59 19.04
N LYS A 41 -15.32 0.93 18.02
CA LYS A 41 -14.60 0.44 16.84
C LYS A 41 -14.64 1.42 15.66
N ILE A 42 -15.72 2.20 15.52
CA ILE A 42 -15.93 3.08 14.36
C ILE A 42 -15.68 4.53 14.75
N HIS A 43 -14.62 5.10 14.19
CA HIS A 43 -14.20 6.48 14.44
C HIS A 43 -13.87 7.21 13.13
N LEU A 44 -13.91 8.53 13.18
CA LEU A 44 -13.48 9.37 12.07
C LEU A 44 -11.96 9.33 11.96
N VAL A 45 -11.46 8.79 10.85
CA VAL A 45 -10.04 8.79 10.49
C VAL A 45 -9.62 10.21 10.13
N LYS A 46 -8.49 10.64 10.69
CA LYS A 46 -7.81 11.90 10.37
C LYS A 46 -6.59 11.61 9.50
N HIS A 47 -6.15 12.61 8.74
CA HIS A 47 -4.94 12.48 7.93
C HIS A 47 -3.70 12.02 8.72
N GLY A 48 -3.55 12.47 9.97
CA GLY A 48 -2.43 12.07 10.83
C GLY A 48 -2.48 10.62 11.33
N ASP A 49 -3.60 9.90 11.15
CA ASP A 49 -3.67 8.48 11.50
C ASP A 49 -2.98 7.59 10.46
N HIS A 50 -2.77 8.12 9.24
CA HIS A 50 -2.07 7.40 8.19
C HIS A 50 -0.56 7.48 8.42
N ALA A 51 0.10 6.33 8.49
CA ALA A 51 1.55 6.25 8.59
C ALA A 51 2.21 6.92 7.37
N ILE A 52 3.18 7.80 7.62
CA ILE A 52 3.94 8.44 6.57
C ILE A 52 4.92 7.42 5.97
N LYS A 53 4.61 6.93 4.77
CA LYS A 53 5.53 6.11 3.97
C LYS A 53 6.50 7.03 3.24
N ARG A 54 7.78 7.03 3.63
CA ARG A 54 8.79 7.88 2.98
C ARG A 54 9.38 7.20 1.76
N HIS A 55 9.35 7.90 0.63
CA HIS A 55 10.03 7.47 -0.59
C HIS A 55 11.47 7.97 -0.58
N ILE A 56 12.38 7.17 -1.14
CA ILE A 56 13.78 7.56 -1.31
C ILE A 56 13.88 8.55 -2.48
N LYS A 57 14.51 9.71 -2.25
CA LYS A 57 14.74 10.72 -3.29
C LYS A 57 15.54 10.13 -4.46
N VAL A 58 15.21 10.57 -5.68
CA VAL A 58 16.01 10.26 -6.87
C VAL A 58 17.37 10.96 -6.75
N LYS A 59 18.46 10.30 -7.17
CA LYS A 59 19.82 10.81 -7.02
C LYS A 59 20.12 11.84 -8.12
N GLY A 60 20.46 13.07 -7.75
CA GLY A 60 20.93 14.09 -8.69
C GLY A 60 20.00 14.28 -9.89
N THR A 61 20.56 14.17 -11.10
CA THR A 61 19.87 14.32 -12.39
C THR A 61 19.39 12.99 -12.99
N LYS A 62 19.30 11.91 -12.19
CA LYS A 62 18.85 10.60 -12.69
C LYS A 62 17.44 10.67 -13.26
N SER A 63 17.26 10.05 -14.42
CA SER A 63 15.99 9.98 -15.15
C SER A 63 15.62 8.52 -15.39
N PRO A 64 14.35 8.10 -15.30
CA PRO A 64 13.95 6.72 -15.63
C PRO A 64 14.38 6.25 -17.03
N TYR A 65 14.72 7.20 -17.91
CA TYR A 65 15.14 6.97 -19.29
C TYR A 65 16.64 7.17 -19.53
N ASP A 66 17.45 7.34 -18.47
CA ASP A 66 18.90 7.54 -18.59
C ASP A 66 19.70 6.25 -18.85
N GLY A 67 19.02 5.11 -18.95
CA GLY A 67 19.65 3.80 -19.17
C GLY A 67 20.34 3.21 -17.95
N ASP A 68 20.27 3.84 -16.77
CA ASP A 68 20.87 3.31 -15.54
C ASP A 68 19.94 2.28 -14.86
N TRP A 69 19.79 1.13 -15.52
CA TRP A 69 18.95 0.03 -15.05
C TRP A 69 19.37 -0.49 -13.67
N VAL A 70 20.67 -0.42 -13.36
CA VAL A 70 21.20 -0.84 -12.06
C VAL A 70 20.70 0.08 -10.95
N TYR A 71 20.75 1.39 -11.14
CA TYR A 71 20.20 2.35 -10.19
C TYR A 71 18.69 2.15 -10.01
N TRP A 72 17.95 2.09 -11.12
CA TRP A 72 16.49 2.00 -11.09
C TRP A 72 15.98 0.67 -10.53
N GLY A 73 16.60 -0.46 -10.90
CA GLY A 73 16.29 -1.78 -10.34
C GLY A 73 16.56 -1.86 -8.83
N ASN A 74 17.70 -1.35 -8.37
CA ASN A 74 18.01 -1.28 -6.95
C ASN A 74 17.04 -0.38 -6.18
N ARG A 75 16.65 0.77 -6.77
CA ARG A 75 15.68 1.68 -6.17
C ARG A 75 14.29 1.06 -6.09
N LEU A 76 13.87 0.29 -7.10
CA LEU A 76 12.57 -0.37 -7.17
C LEU A 76 12.33 -1.28 -5.94
N SER A 77 13.38 -1.97 -5.47
CA SER A 77 13.34 -2.81 -4.27
C SER A 77 13.19 -2.03 -2.94
N LYS A 78 13.34 -0.71 -2.97
CA LYS A 78 13.28 0.17 -1.79
C LYS A 78 12.02 1.05 -1.76
N VAL A 79 11.13 0.92 -2.74
CA VAL A 79 9.87 1.66 -2.79
C VAL A 79 8.88 1.09 -1.76
N PRO A 80 8.28 1.92 -0.89
CA PRO A 80 7.46 1.45 0.23
C PRO A 80 6.08 0.89 -0.17
N ASP A 81 5.67 1.06 -1.43
CA ASP A 81 4.35 0.63 -1.91
C ASP A 81 4.32 -0.83 -2.39
N LYS A 82 5.48 -1.47 -2.53
CA LYS A 82 5.56 -2.88 -2.95
C LYS A 82 5.44 -3.82 -1.75
N SER A 83 4.81 -4.97 -1.95
CA SER A 83 4.68 -5.97 -0.88
C SER A 83 6.06 -6.50 -0.45
N PRO A 84 6.25 -6.91 0.81
CA PRO A 84 7.52 -7.47 1.27
C PRO A 84 7.97 -8.69 0.44
N ARG A 85 7.01 -9.49 -0.04
CA ARG A 85 7.28 -10.64 -0.93
C ARG A 85 7.82 -10.17 -2.28
N ALA A 86 7.17 -9.19 -2.92
CA ALA A 86 7.65 -8.64 -4.19
C ALA A 86 9.04 -8.00 -4.04
N ILE A 87 9.31 -7.27 -2.95
CA ILE A 87 10.63 -6.70 -2.65
C ILE A 87 11.69 -7.81 -2.52
N LYS A 88 11.37 -8.91 -1.83
CA LYS A 88 12.28 -10.04 -1.67
C LYS A 88 12.61 -10.69 -3.02
N LEU A 89 11.59 -10.91 -3.86
CA LEU A 89 11.78 -11.46 -5.20
C LEU A 89 12.55 -10.52 -6.12
N LEU A 90 12.28 -9.21 -6.08
CA LEU A 90 13.08 -8.20 -6.80
C LEU A 90 14.56 -8.30 -6.48
N LYS A 91 14.92 -8.50 -5.21
CA LYS A 91 16.33 -8.67 -4.80
C LYS A 91 16.93 -9.97 -5.31
N ILE A 92 16.19 -11.09 -5.19
CA ILE A 92 16.65 -12.41 -5.64
C ILE A 92 16.85 -12.44 -7.16
N GLN A 93 15.91 -11.86 -7.91
CA GLN A 93 15.95 -11.78 -9.37
C GLN A 93 16.73 -10.58 -9.91
N GLN A 94 17.42 -9.84 -9.03
CA GLN A 94 18.25 -8.68 -9.40
C GLN A 94 17.51 -7.63 -10.25
N GLY A 95 16.22 -7.43 -9.97
CA GLY A 95 15.38 -6.47 -10.68
C GLY A 95 14.98 -6.88 -12.10
N LYS A 96 15.16 -8.15 -12.48
CA LYS A 96 14.76 -8.69 -13.79
C LYS A 96 13.56 -9.61 -13.69
N CYS A 97 12.75 -9.62 -14.74
CA CYS A 97 11.65 -10.57 -14.89
C CYS A 97 12.20 -11.96 -15.21
N ASP A 98 11.71 -12.99 -14.51
CA ASP A 98 12.17 -14.37 -14.70
C ASP A 98 11.77 -14.97 -16.07
N TYR A 99 10.76 -14.39 -16.72
CA TYR A 99 10.28 -14.85 -18.03
C TYR A 99 10.99 -14.18 -19.20
N CYS A 100 10.94 -12.85 -19.32
CA CYS A 100 11.54 -12.14 -20.45
C CYS A 100 12.98 -11.66 -20.20
N GLN A 101 13.51 -11.81 -18.99
CA GLN A 101 14.86 -11.39 -18.58
C GLN A 101 15.16 -9.88 -18.69
N LEU A 102 14.13 -9.08 -19.00
CA LEU A 102 14.20 -7.62 -19.01
C LEU A 102 14.08 -7.04 -17.59
N TRP A 103 14.62 -5.84 -17.43
CA TRP A 103 14.54 -5.08 -16.18
C TRP A 103 13.13 -4.56 -15.93
N PHE A 104 12.71 -4.63 -14.68
CA PHE A 104 11.50 -3.96 -14.22
C PHE A 104 11.69 -2.45 -14.15
N ARG A 105 10.69 -1.73 -14.64
CA ARG A 105 10.53 -0.28 -14.53
C ARG A 105 9.64 0.07 -13.34
N ASN A 106 9.59 1.36 -13.01
CA ASN A 106 8.74 1.82 -11.89
C ASN A 106 7.25 1.71 -12.19
N ASP A 107 6.87 1.88 -13.45
CA ASP A 107 5.52 1.86 -14.01
C ASP A 107 5.04 0.45 -14.39
N ASP A 108 5.92 -0.55 -14.38
CA ASP A 108 5.55 -1.92 -14.68
C ASP A 108 4.62 -2.51 -13.63
N ILE A 109 3.61 -3.23 -14.11
CA ILE A 109 2.77 -4.10 -13.30
C ILE A 109 3.58 -5.35 -12.96
N LEU A 110 3.77 -5.61 -11.66
CA LEU A 110 4.54 -6.73 -11.15
C LEU A 110 3.60 -7.78 -10.57
N GLU A 111 3.68 -9.01 -11.06
CA GLU A 111 2.84 -10.12 -10.62
C GLU A 111 3.70 -11.27 -10.08
N ILE A 112 3.20 -11.91 -9.02
CA ILE A 112 3.86 -13.08 -8.42
C ILE A 112 3.22 -14.34 -9.01
N HIS A 113 4.06 -15.19 -9.60
CA HIS A 113 3.71 -16.48 -10.17
C HIS A 113 4.24 -17.63 -9.32
N HIS A 114 3.45 -18.70 -9.18
CA HIS A 114 3.87 -19.95 -8.54
C HIS A 114 4.35 -20.93 -9.61
N LYS A 115 5.61 -21.37 -9.53
CA LYS A 115 6.22 -22.28 -10.53
C LYS A 115 5.46 -23.60 -10.66
N ASP A 116 5.05 -24.16 -9.52
CA ASP A 116 4.25 -25.38 -9.44
C ASP A 116 2.75 -25.16 -9.67
N ARG A 117 2.31 -23.91 -9.90
CA ARG A 117 0.91 -23.49 -10.01
C ARG A 117 0.04 -23.77 -8.78
N ASN A 118 0.63 -24.26 -7.69
CA ASN A 118 -0.05 -24.46 -6.43
C ASN A 118 0.00 -23.17 -5.62
N ARG A 119 -1.12 -22.45 -5.58
CA ARG A 119 -1.25 -21.17 -4.84
C ARG A 119 -1.05 -21.31 -3.33
N GLU A 120 -1.15 -22.52 -2.79
CA GLU A 120 -0.91 -22.80 -1.37
C GLU A 120 0.59 -22.87 -1.04
N ASN A 121 1.42 -23.27 -2.00
CA ASN A 121 2.87 -23.39 -1.83
C ASN A 121 3.58 -22.04 -1.94
N ASN A 122 3.60 -21.30 -0.85
CA ASN A 122 4.19 -19.95 -0.77
C ASN A 122 5.70 -19.93 -0.46
N MET A 123 6.42 -21.04 -0.69
CA MET A 123 7.88 -21.06 -0.54
C MET A 123 8.53 -20.12 -1.54
N ILE A 124 9.48 -19.28 -1.11
CA ILE A 124 10.12 -18.28 -1.98
C ILE A 124 10.77 -18.89 -3.22
N LYS A 125 11.35 -20.09 -3.11
CA LYS A 125 11.95 -20.82 -4.26
C LYS A 125 10.93 -21.20 -5.34
N ASN A 126 9.66 -21.31 -4.94
CA ASN A 126 8.51 -21.62 -5.80
C ASN A 126 7.86 -20.35 -6.38
N LEU A 127 8.26 -19.16 -5.94
CA LEU A 127 7.69 -17.90 -6.41
C LEU A 127 8.60 -17.24 -7.44
N LEU A 128 8.00 -16.66 -8.46
CA LEU A 128 8.63 -15.84 -9.49
C LEU A 128 7.93 -14.50 -9.56
N LEU A 129 8.69 -13.44 -9.76
CA LEU A 129 8.16 -12.12 -10.06
C LEU A 129 8.25 -11.88 -11.56
N LEU A 130 7.12 -11.56 -12.18
CA LEU A 130 6.98 -11.36 -13.62
C LEU A 130 6.37 -9.99 -13.91
N HIS A 131 6.53 -9.51 -15.15
CA HIS A 131 5.68 -8.44 -15.65
C HIS A 131 4.26 -8.98 -15.82
N GLY A 132 3.23 -8.12 -15.69
CA GLY A 132 1.84 -8.52 -15.91
C GLY A 132 1.64 -9.23 -17.26
N HIS A 133 2.10 -8.63 -18.36
CA HIS A 133 2.02 -9.24 -19.69
C HIS A 133 2.79 -10.58 -19.80
N CYS A 134 3.94 -10.69 -19.13
CA CYS A 134 4.71 -11.94 -19.10
C CYS A 134 3.96 -13.04 -18.34
N HIS A 135 3.26 -12.67 -17.26
CA HIS A 135 2.44 -13.60 -16.49
C HIS A 135 1.24 -14.09 -17.30
N ASP A 136 0.55 -13.18 -18.01
CA ASP A 136 -0.54 -13.53 -18.92
C ASP A 136 -0.09 -14.49 -20.02
N ASP A 137 1.04 -14.19 -20.67
CA ASP A 137 1.58 -15.04 -21.74
C ASP A 137 1.99 -16.43 -21.24
N LEU A 138 2.49 -16.52 -20.01
CA LEU A 138 2.83 -17.79 -19.38
C LEU A 138 1.58 -18.63 -19.11
N HIS A 139 0.47 -18.02 -18.67
CA HIS A 139 -0.80 -18.73 -18.50
C HIS A 139 -1.45 -19.13 -19.83
N LYS A 140 -1.31 -18.31 -20.88
CA LYS A 140 -1.81 -18.65 -22.24
C LYS A 140 -1.14 -19.89 -22.82
N LYS A 141 0.17 -20.08 -22.61
CA LYS A 141 0.92 -21.26 -23.10
C LYS A 141 0.51 -22.59 -22.46
N CYS A 142 -0.38 -22.54 -21.48
CA CYS A 142 -0.78 -23.68 -20.66
C CYS A 142 -2.24 -24.11 -20.88
N ALA A 143 -2.94 -23.43 -21.79
CA ALA A 143 -4.22 -23.84 -22.36
C ALA A 143 -3.98 -24.55 -23.70
#